data_AF-A0A924WQR5-F1
#
_entry.id   AF-A0A924WQR5-F1
#
_cell.length_a   1.000
_cell.length_b   1.000
_cell.length_c   1.000
_cell.angle_alpha   90.00
_cell.angle_beta   90.00
_cell.angle_gamma   90.00
#
_symmetry.space_group_name_H-M   'P 1'
#
loop_
_entity.id
_entity.type
_entity.pdbx_description
1 polymer ?
#
loop_
_entity_poly.entity_id
_entity_poly.type
_entity_poly.pdbx_seq_one_letter_code
_entity_poly.pdbx_strand_id
1 'polypeptide(L)'
;MSFEINDEEVRRIERDVLDPFHLSLELFKHDHSDARLAALAAFDGMSLPWMISTSSGVEPTVTQRLLIKQYEDGLSQAMRWLTQKGQPTTLGNAITKELLAAGFEFVHHAGEYSNLADFHRLYSSNLMLASVDLVGKRVRFDHCSNDRGFESAMGFMTSVRHEKARAAESDQTILKGSPRAIVPFHLLRGMVHLSYPERLRANDPDFELPKPPSVIEAGTNLSGFSVEDLATYWAALSMWSTYALLYYLEYARTGIPQDRCMPTQLYSRTRYLSAMQANSGLDSEKVLAITNRLTYDYRTITPCIFQQPLLVDGSNIAWSPFVVILSRYDRNMLRLMARTPEHKALADNVIGGRERSMLRQLGSYLQTYGWSFKLNRRITDGSTEREIDLLGYSTTQQNTVLVVEWKTILTIDEVHEVRAATKELIRAQDQALKKIELLKRMTVSQKKAVYPFVEWDKVNQYVPLVVTPDAEPNETFDHNKVPSVSLATLQSFSKHRHLRSPLTLHEFAKTRSWNSEYNSFVHTHDDVRIGDYVYEIPILAEPEASPHRGGEQQIPAIACRNRQA
;
A
#
# COMPACT_ATOMS: atom_id res chain seq x y z
N MET A 1 -38.49 -4.95 -9.46
CA MET A 1 -37.70 -4.99 -8.22
C MET A 1 -37.10 -3.61 -8.07
N SER A 2 -37.50 -2.85 -7.06
CA SER A 2 -37.09 -1.44 -6.87
C SER A 2 -36.13 -1.36 -5.70
N PHE A 3 -34.88 -1.01 -6.01
CA PHE A 3 -33.95 -0.52 -5.01
C PHE A 3 -34.45 0.84 -4.50
N GLU A 4 -34.41 1.05 -3.19
CA GLU A 4 -34.79 2.31 -2.55
C GLU A 4 -33.63 2.86 -1.72
N ILE A 5 -33.47 4.19 -1.70
CA ILE A 5 -32.49 4.85 -0.84
C ILE A 5 -33.08 4.85 0.58
N ASN A 6 -32.48 4.07 1.47
CA ASN A 6 -32.91 3.97 2.86
C ASN A 6 -31.69 3.86 3.78
N ASP A 7 -31.25 5.00 4.30
CA ASP A 7 -30.03 5.10 5.11
C ASP A 7 -30.10 4.25 6.39
N GLU A 8 -31.26 4.19 7.04
CA GLU A 8 -31.45 3.43 8.26
C GLU A 8 -31.27 1.93 8.00
N GLU A 9 -31.84 1.42 6.90
CA GLU A 9 -31.71 0.02 6.51
C GLU A 9 -30.29 -0.33 6.06
N VAL A 10 -29.61 0.53 5.30
CA VAL A 10 -28.19 0.30 4.94
C VAL A 10 -27.33 0.13 6.20
N ARG A 11 -27.54 1.00 7.21
CA ARG A 11 -26.81 0.93 8.49
C ARG A 11 -27.21 -0.23 9.37
N ARG A 12 -28.49 -0.63 9.34
CA ARG A 12 -28.96 -1.82 10.04
C ARG A 12 -28.31 -3.07 9.46
N ILE A 13 -28.27 -3.20 8.13
CA ILE A 13 -27.63 -4.35 7.47
C ILE A 13 -26.12 -4.37 7.76
N GLU A 14 -25.43 -3.22 7.71
CA GLU A 14 -24.01 -3.11 8.11
C GLU A 14 -23.78 -3.68 9.52
N ARG A 15 -24.51 -3.16 10.51
CA ARG A 15 -24.30 -3.48 11.93
C ARG A 15 -24.79 -4.86 12.33
N ASP A 16 -25.91 -5.32 11.76
CA ASP A 16 -26.60 -6.52 12.24
C ASP A 16 -26.29 -7.75 11.37
N VAL A 17 -25.76 -7.55 10.14
CA VAL A 17 -25.42 -8.63 9.20
C VAL A 17 -23.93 -8.64 8.90
N LEU A 18 -23.38 -7.56 8.35
CA LEU A 18 -21.98 -7.52 7.89
C LEU A 18 -20.98 -7.60 9.04
N ASP A 19 -21.06 -6.67 10.00
CA ASP A 19 -20.15 -6.55 11.14
C ASP A 19 -20.04 -7.84 11.98
N PRO A 20 -21.14 -8.53 12.35
CA PRO A 20 -21.06 -9.73 13.18
C PRO A 20 -20.85 -11.03 12.40
N PHE A 21 -20.91 -11.05 11.06
CA PHE A 21 -20.90 -12.30 10.29
C PHE A 21 -19.66 -13.16 10.58
N HIS A 22 -18.49 -12.53 10.74
CA HIS A 22 -17.24 -13.22 11.06
C HIS A 22 -17.32 -14.07 12.34
N LEU A 23 -18.20 -13.74 13.29
CA LEU A 23 -18.41 -14.52 14.52
C LEU A 23 -19.07 -15.88 14.26
N SER A 24 -19.75 -16.03 13.11
CA SER A 24 -20.41 -17.28 12.70
C SER A 24 -19.46 -18.25 12.00
N LEU A 25 -18.34 -17.74 11.49
CA LEU A 25 -17.36 -18.52 10.74
C LEU A 25 -16.64 -19.52 11.64
N GLU A 26 -16.31 -20.68 11.09
CA GLU A 26 -15.81 -21.80 11.87
C GLU A 26 -14.50 -21.47 12.59
N LEU A 27 -13.58 -20.77 11.91
CA LEU A 27 -12.29 -20.39 12.50
C LEU A 27 -12.44 -19.59 13.80
N PHE A 28 -13.45 -18.73 13.88
CA PHE A 28 -13.69 -17.88 15.05
C PHE A 28 -14.16 -18.66 16.28
N LYS A 29 -14.66 -19.88 16.10
CA LYS A 29 -15.11 -20.77 17.19
C LYS A 29 -13.97 -21.57 17.81
N HIS A 30 -12.81 -21.60 17.17
CA HIS A 30 -11.61 -22.27 17.68
C HIS A 30 -10.85 -21.40 18.69
N ASP A 31 -9.87 -22.01 19.37
CA ASP A 31 -8.92 -21.26 20.19
C ASP A 31 -8.22 -20.19 19.34
N HIS A 32 -8.19 -18.95 19.83
CA HIS A 32 -7.67 -17.82 19.09
C HIS A 32 -6.16 -17.95 18.79
N SER A 33 -5.40 -18.77 19.54
CA SER A 33 -4.00 -19.05 19.23
C SER A 33 -3.87 -19.87 17.95
N ASP A 34 -4.62 -20.96 17.88
CA ASP A 34 -4.66 -21.85 16.71
C ASP A 34 -5.26 -21.13 15.50
N ALA A 35 -6.35 -20.37 15.70
CA ALA A 35 -7.00 -19.58 14.67
C ALA A 35 -6.05 -18.56 14.01
N ARG A 36 -5.25 -17.85 14.82
CA ARG A 36 -4.25 -16.89 14.28
C ARG A 36 -3.18 -17.58 13.46
N LEU A 37 -2.65 -18.71 13.94
CA LEU A 37 -1.66 -19.47 13.20
C LEU A 37 -2.23 -20.02 11.88
N ALA A 38 -3.46 -20.51 11.91
CA ALA A 38 -4.16 -20.97 10.71
C ALA A 38 -4.48 -19.84 9.73
N ALA A 39 -4.80 -18.63 10.19
CA ALA A 39 -4.96 -17.47 9.32
C ALA A 39 -3.64 -17.09 8.61
N LEU A 40 -2.50 -17.13 9.30
CA LEU A 40 -1.17 -16.95 8.67
C LEU A 40 -0.92 -18.01 7.59
N ALA A 41 -1.19 -19.28 7.88
CA ALA A 41 -0.99 -20.38 6.94
C ALA A 41 -1.96 -20.36 5.77
N ALA A 42 -3.20 -19.96 6.00
CA ALA A 42 -4.17 -19.75 4.94
C ALA A 42 -3.67 -18.66 3.99
N PHE A 43 -3.17 -17.53 4.50
CA PHE A 43 -2.60 -16.48 3.64
C PHE A 43 -1.41 -16.98 2.79
N ASP A 44 -0.47 -17.72 3.40
CA ASP A 44 0.64 -18.35 2.69
C ASP A 44 0.14 -19.31 1.59
N GLY A 45 -0.91 -20.09 1.89
CA GLY A 45 -1.54 -21.04 0.97
C GLY A 45 -2.28 -20.38 -0.19
N MET A 46 -3.08 -19.34 0.07
CA MET A 46 -3.83 -18.58 -0.95
C MET A 46 -2.90 -17.90 -1.95
N SER A 47 -1.69 -17.59 -1.50
CA SER A 47 -0.67 -16.92 -2.29
C SER A 47 0.15 -17.87 -3.18
N LEU A 48 0.01 -19.20 -2.99
CA LEU A 48 0.77 -20.20 -3.74
C LEU A 48 0.66 -20.07 -5.27
N PRO A 49 -0.53 -19.92 -5.88
CA PRO A 49 -0.64 -19.78 -7.34
C PRO A 49 0.16 -18.58 -7.87
N TRP A 50 0.14 -17.48 -7.13
CA TRP A 50 0.91 -16.29 -7.46
C TRP A 50 2.41 -16.55 -7.35
N MET A 51 2.88 -17.17 -6.27
CA MET A 51 4.29 -17.54 -6.10
C MET A 51 4.79 -18.50 -7.19
N ILE A 52 3.96 -19.46 -7.61
CA ILE A 52 4.29 -20.35 -8.72
C ILE A 52 4.44 -19.55 -10.02
N SER A 53 3.48 -18.66 -10.33
CA SER A 53 3.53 -17.85 -11.55
C SER A 53 4.76 -16.94 -11.62
N THR A 54 5.08 -16.24 -10.53
CA THR A 54 6.20 -15.29 -10.47
C THR A 54 7.55 -15.99 -10.45
N SER A 55 7.66 -17.16 -9.79
CA SER A 55 8.88 -17.98 -9.83
C SER A 55 9.15 -18.61 -11.21
N SER A 56 8.13 -18.71 -12.07
CA SER A 56 8.27 -19.11 -13.47
C SER A 56 8.59 -17.94 -14.41
N GLY A 57 8.85 -16.74 -13.88
CA GLY A 57 9.19 -15.56 -14.68
C GLY A 57 7.98 -14.94 -15.40
N VAL A 58 6.76 -15.34 -15.05
CA VAL A 58 5.54 -14.73 -15.59
C VAL A 58 5.26 -13.44 -14.81
N GLU A 59 5.18 -12.32 -15.51
CA GLU A 59 4.81 -11.05 -14.88
C GLU A 59 3.37 -11.12 -14.34
N PRO A 60 3.14 -10.74 -13.08
CA PRO A 60 1.80 -10.78 -12.52
C PRO A 60 0.91 -9.68 -13.12
N THR A 61 -0.26 -10.12 -13.61
CA THR A 61 -1.32 -9.27 -14.17
C THR A 61 -1.85 -8.28 -13.13
N VAL A 62 -2.60 -7.24 -13.57
CA VAL A 62 -3.29 -6.32 -12.64
C VAL A 62 -4.22 -7.10 -11.72
N THR A 63 -5.03 -8.00 -12.28
CA THR A 63 -5.99 -8.84 -11.54
C THR A 63 -5.32 -9.69 -10.48
N GLN A 64 -4.19 -10.32 -10.79
CA GLN A 64 -3.43 -11.10 -9.80
C GLN A 64 -2.90 -10.24 -8.64
N ARG A 65 -2.48 -8.99 -8.89
CA ARG A 65 -2.05 -8.08 -7.83
C ARG A 65 -3.21 -7.60 -6.96
N LEU A 66 -4.36 -7.29 -7.57
CA LEU A 66 -5.57 -6.94 -6.83
C LEU A 66 -6.02 -8.09 -5.93
N LEU A 67 -5.92 -9.33 -6.41
CA LEU A 67 -6.25 -10.51 -5.63
C LEU A 67 -5.30 -10.69 -4.43
N ILE A 68 -3.98 -10.55 -4.64
CA ILE A 68 -3.02 -10.57 -3.52
C ILE A 68 -3.34 -9.47 -2.52
N LYS A 69 -3.62 -8.25 -3.00
CA LYS A 69 -4.00 -7.14 -2.12
C LYS A 69 -5.25 -7.43 -1.29
N GLN A 70 -6.27 -8.04 -1.89
CA GLN A 70 -7.45 -8.50 -1.16
C GLN A 70 -7.09 -9.51 -0.07
N TYR A 71 -6.14 -10.42 -0.31
CA TYR A 71 -5.65 -11.35 0.71
C TYR A 71 -4.82 -10.66 1.79
N GLU A 72 -4.03 -9.63 1.47
CA GLU A 72 -3.31 -8.83 2.46
C GLU A 72 -4.27 -8.12 3.41
N ASP A 73 -5.26 -7.43 2.84
CA ASP A 73 -6.30 -6.73 3.61
C ASP A 73 -7.12 -7.72 4.44
N GLY A 74 -7.44 -8.87 3.85
CA GLY A 74 -8.11 -9.98 4.54
C GLY A 74 -7.32 -10.54 5.72
N LEU A 75 -6.02 -10.81 5.56
CA LEU A 75 -5.19 -11.26 6.68
C LEU A 75 -5.11 -10.19 7.77
N SER A 76 -4.90 -8.92 7.41
CA SER A 76 -4.81 -7.84 8.38
C SER A 76 -6.12 -7.68 9.17
N GLN A 77 -7.27 -7.81 8.52
CA GLN A 77 -8.58 -7.75 9.16
C GLN A 77 -8.89 -9.00 9.99
N ALA A 78 -8.54 -10.19 9.50
CA ALA A 78 -8.66 -11.44 10.26
C ALA A 78 -7.87 -11.37 11.58
N MET A 79 -6.64 -10.86 11.55
CA MET A 79 -5.82 -10.66 12.75
C MET A 79 -6.46 -9.70 13.75
N ARG A 80 -7.12 -8.62 13.29
CA ARG A 80 -7.86 -7.70 14.16
C ARG A 80 -8.98 -8.41 14.90
N TRP A 81 -9.82 -9.15 14.18
CA TRP A 81 -10.92 -9.90 14.79
C TRP A 81 -10.43 -10.93 15.81
N LEU A 82 -9.38 -11.68 15.47
CA LEU A 82 -8.83 -12.72 16.35
C LEU A 82 -8.05 -12.17 17.56
N THR A 83 -7.76 -10.87 17.62
CA THR A 83 -7.00 -10.24 18.72
C THR A 83 -7.78 -9.23 19.57
N GLN A 84 -9.01 -8.89 19.19
CA GLN A 84 -9.85 -7.84 19.81
C GLN A 84 -10.14 -8.01 21.32
N LYS A 85 -9.90 -9.17 21.93
CA LYS A 85 -10.24 -9.45 23.34
C LYS A 85 -9.04 -9.50 24.29
N GLY A 86 -7.85 -9.10 23.85
CA GLY A 86 -6.66 -9.04 24.71
C GLY A 86 -6.29 -10.37 25.37
N GLN A 87 -6.75 -11.50 24.83
CA GLN A 87 -6.51 -12.80 25.40
C GLN A 87 -5.03 -13.17 25.19
N PRO A 88 -4.21 -13.27 26.25
CA PRO A 88 -2.87 -13.81 26.13
C PRO A 88 -3.02 -15.28 25.74
N THR A 89 -2.60 -15.60 24.53
CA THR A 89 -2.90 -16.88 23.90
C THR A 89 -1.59 -17.47 23.41
N THR A 90 -1.22 -18.60 24.00
CA THR A 90 -0.03 -19.39 23.66
C THR A 90 -0.22 -19.95 22.26
N LEU A 91 0.57 -19.49 21.29
CA LEU A 91 0.61 -19.97 19.92
C LEU A 91 0.66 -21.49 19.93
N GLY A 92 -0.38 -22.09 19.35
CA GLY A 92 -0.66 -23.50 19.47
C GLY A 92 0.20 -24.36 18.55
N ASN A 93 -0.11 -25.65 18.53
CA ASN A 93 0.89 -26.67 18.23
C ASN A 93 0.81 -27.26 16.82
N ALA A 94 -0.35 -27.30 16.14
CA ALA A 94 -0.46 -27.88 14.80
C ALA A 94 -1.62 -27.29 14.01
N ILE A 95 -1.41 -27.04 12.72
CA ILE A 95 -2.46 -26.60 11.80
C ILE A 95 -3.07 -27.87 11.18
N THR A 96 -4.28 -28.24 11.60
CA THR A 96 -4.98 -29.35 10.96
C THR A 96 -5.56 -28.91 9.62
N LYS A 97 -5.95 -29.88 8.78
CA LYS A 97 -6.60 -29.62 7.50
C LYS A 97 -7.91 -28.83 7.67
N GLU A 98 -8.69 -29.16 8.68
CA GLU A 98 -9.97 -28.50 9.00
C GLU A 98 -9.73 -27.05 9.42
N LEU A 99 -8.75 -26.84 10.30
CA LEU A 99 -8.41 -25.51 10.78
C LEU A 99 -7.85 -24.63 9.66
N LEU A 100 -7.05 -25.22 8.76
CA LEU A 100 -6.57 -24.52 7.57
C LEU A 100 -7.71 -24.16 6.62
N ALA A 101 -8.64 -25.08 6.37
CA ALA A 101 -9.80 -24.84 5.51
C ALA A 101 -10.66 -23.69 6.05
N ALA A 102 -10.93 -23.70 7.36
CA ALA A 102 -11.58 -22.59 8.05
C ALA A 102 -10.76 -21.29 7.96
N GLY A 103 -9.42 -21.40 8.00
CA GLY A 103 -8.48 -20.30 7.75
C GLY A 103 -8.67 -19.64 6.39
N PHE A 104 -8.77 -20.44 5.32
CA PHE A 104 -8.99 -19.95 3.96
C PHE A 104 -10.30 -19.18 3.83
N GLU A 105 -11.40 -19.75 4.31
CA GLU A 105 -12.72 -19.11 4.30
C GLU A 105 -12.69 -17.79 5.09
N PHE A 106 -12.06 -17.79 6.26
CA PHE A 106 -12.02 -16.64 7.14
C PHE A 106 -11.19 -15.48 6.57
N VAL A 107 -9.99 -15.75 6.03
CA VAL A 107 -9.13 -14.73 5.41
C VAL A 107 -9.78 -14.18 4.13
N HIS A 108 -10.40 -15.04 3.32
CA HIS A 108 -11.13 -14.61 2.14
C HIS A 108 -12.28 -13.67 2.50
N HIS A 109 -13.14 -14.09 3.44
CA HIS A 109 -14.25 -13.28 3.92
C HIS A 109 -13.78 -11.96 4.57
N ALA A 110 -12.68 -11.99 5.34
CA ALA A 110 -12.11 -10.78 5.92
C ALA A 110 -11.68 -9.76 4.85
N GLY A 111 -11.23 -10.24 3.68
CA GLY A 111 -10.89 -9.40 2.53
C GLY A 111 -12.13 -8.77 1.89
N GLU A 112 -13.17 -9.57 1.67
CA GLU A 112 -14.48 -9.08 1.21
C GLU A 112 -15.07 -8.04 2.17
N TYR A 113 -15.09 -8.36 3.47
CA TYR A 113 -15.54 -7.44 4.51
C TYR A 113 -14.76 -6.12 4.47
N SER A 114 -13.43 -6.16 4.35
CA SER A 114 -12.60 -4.96 4.32
C SER A 114 -12.99 -4.04 3.16
N ASN A 115 -13.24 -4.63 1.99
CA ASN A 115 -13.74 -3.93 0.81
C ASN A 115 -15.13 -3.34 1.06
N LEU A 116 -16.10 -4.13 1.54
CA LEU A 116 -17.45 -3.67 1.87
C LEU A 116 -17.45 -2.55 2.92
N ALA A 117 -16.62 -2.67 3.96
CA ALA A 117 -16.46 -1.64 4.97
C ALA A 117 -15.87 -0.34 4.39
N ASP A 118 -15.04 -0.40 3.34
CA ASP A 118 -14.61 0.78 2.59
C ASP A 118 -15.79 1.44 1.84
N PHE A 119 -16.66 0.65 1.18
CA PHE A 119 -17.89 1.15 0.53
C PHE A 119 -18.85 1.82 1.52
N HIS A 120 -19.10 1.20 2.67
CA HIS A 120 -19.89 1.80 3.74
C HIS A 120 -19.28 3.12 4.24
N ARG A 121 -17.94 3.19 4.38
CA ARG A 121 -17.23 4.43 4.73
C ARG A 121 -17.29 5.50 3.63
N LEU A 122 -17.29 5.10 2.35
CA LEU A 122 -17.46 6.02 1.21
C LEU A 122 -18.89 6.59 1.19
N TYR A 123 -19.88 5.74 1.40
CA TYR A 123 -21.27 6.13 1.56
C TYR A 123 -21.49 7.07 2.76
N SER A 124 -20.90 6.80 3.93
CA SER A 124 -20.91 7.74 5.09
C SER A 124 -20.35 9.12 4.76
N SER A 125 -19.50 9.20 3.74
CA SER A 125 -18.82 10.43 3.32
C SER A 125 -19.50 11.10 2.12
N ASN A 126 -20.69 10.61 1.70
CA ASN A 126 -21.43 11.07 0.51
C ASN A 126 -20.63 10.94 -0.80
N LEU A 127 -19.70 9.98 -0.88
CA LEU A 127 -18.89 9.71 -2.07
C LEU A 127 -19.48 8.58 -2.94
N MET A 128 -20.41 7.83 -2.36
CA MET A 128 -21.18 6.80 -3.04
C MET A 128 -22.63 6.87 -2.63
N LEU A 129 -23.49 6.40 -3.52
CA LEU A 129 -24.88 6.15 -3.23
C LEU A 129 -25.04 4.70 -2.77
N ALA A 130 -25.97 4.48 -1.85
CA ALA A 130 -26.36 3.15 -1.44
C ALA A 130 -27.88 3.03 -1.55
N SER A 131 -28.35 1.89 -2.03
CA SER A 131 -29.77 1.57 -2.12
C SER A 131 -30.01 0.12 -1.71
N VAL A 132 -31.20 -0.18 -1.20
CA VAL A 132 -31.52 -1.49 -0.64
C VAL A 132 -32.76 -2.06 -1.33
N ASP A 133 -32.72 -3.35 -1.64
CA ASP A 133 -33.88 -4.17 -1.97
C ASP A 133 -34.11 -5.14 -0.81
N LEU A 134 -35.07 -4.84 0.06
CA LEU A 134 -35.37 -5.67 1.23
C LEU A 134 -35.99 -7.02 0.87
N VAL A 135 -36.71 -7.10 -0.24
CA VAL A 135 -37.36 -8.34 -0.68
C VAL A 135 -36.32 -9.28 -1.28
N GLY A 136 -35.44 -8.74 -2.13
CA GLY A 136 -34.30 -9.46 -2.69
C GLY A 136 -33.13 -9.66 -1.72
N LYS A 137 -33.17 -9.02 -0.54
CA LYS A 137 -32.05 -8.91 0.42
C LYS A 137 -30.76 -8.43 -0.25
N ARG A 138 -30.83 -7.33 -1.01
CA ARG A 138 -29.67 -6.77 -1.73
C ARG A 138 -29.33 -5.37 -1.26
N VAL A 139 -28.05 -5.04 -1.21
CA VAL A 139 -27.55 -3.68 -0.99
C VAL A 139 -26.70 -3.32 -2.21
N ARG A 140 -27.09 -2.28 -2.95
CA ARG A 140 -26.34 -1.80 -4.11
C ARG A 140 -25.61 -0.53 -3.77
N PHE A 141 -24.30 -0.51 -4.05
CA PHE A 141 -23.50 0.70 -4.07
C PHE A 141 -23.36 1.21 -5.51
N ASP A 142 -23.48 2.51 -5.69
CA ASP A 142 -23.27 3.17 -6.98
C ASP A 142 -22.33 4.36 -6.80
N HIS A 143 -21.47 4.61 -7.78
CA HIS A 143 -20.73 5.87 -7.82
C HIS A 143 -21.72 7.03 -7.97
N CYS A 144 -21.50 8.13 -7.25
CA CYS A 144 -22.28 9.35 -7.45
C CYS A 144 -22.18 9.76 -8.93
N SER A 145 -23.31 10.01 -9.59
CA SER A 145 -23.43 10.30 -11.03
C SER A 145 -22.79 11.61 -11.50
N ASN A 146 -22.11 12.33 -10.61
CA ASN A 146 -21.23 13.44 -10.96
C ASN A 146 -19.81 12.88 -10.98
N ASP A 147 -19.02 13.16 -12.03
CA ASP A 147 -17.65 12.69 -12.38
C ASP A 147 -16.59 12.47 -11.26
N ARG A 148 -16.92 12.79 -10.01
CA ARG A 148 -16.10 12.72 -8.81
C ARG A 148 -15.85 11.28 -8.35
N GLY A 149 -16.84 10.41 -8.18
CA GLY A 149 -16.62 9.06 -7.58
C GLY A 149 -15.58 8.18 -8.31
N PHE A 150 -15.37 8.45 -9.61
CA PHE A 150 -14.38 7.82 -10.47
C PHE A 150 -12.93 8.20 -10.10
N GLU A 151 -12.68 9.42 -9.64
CA GLU A 151 -11.32 9.92 -9.38
C GLU A 151 -10.66 9.26 -8.16
N SER A 152 -11.42 8.76 -7.18
CA SER A 152 -10.87 8.03 -6.02
C SER A 152 -10.33 6.65 -6.38
N ALA A 153 -11.07 5.87 -7.18
CA ALA A 153 -10.62 4.57 -7.68
C ALA A 153 -9.38 4.74 -8.57
N MET A 154 -9.39 5.81 -9.35
CA MET A 154 -8.28 6.23 -10.20
C MET A 154 -7.01 6.58 -9.42
N GLY A 155 -7.09 7.29 -8.30
CA GLY A 155 -5.92 7.57 -7.45
C GLY A 155 -5.22 6.31 -6.97
N PHE A 156 -5.97 5.32 -6.50
CA PHE A 156 -5.43 4.01 -6.11
C PHE A 156 -4.82 3.26 -7.30
N MET A 157 -5.52 3.20 -8.44
CA MET A 157 -5.03 2.55 -9.66
C MET A 157 -3.77 3.23 -10.21
N THR A 158 -3.65 4.56 -10.12
CA THR A 158 -2.44 5.31 -10.45
C THR A 158 -1.29 4.94 -9.50
N SER A 159 -1.54 4.83 -8.19
CA SER A 159 -0.53 4.37 -7.22
C SER A 159 -0.05 2.93 -7.51
N VAL A 160 -0.97 2.01 -7.82
CA VAL A 160 -0.63 0.64 -8.24
C VAL A 160 0.19 0.63 -9.54
N ARG A 161 -0.06 1.55 -10.48
CA ARG A 161 0.75 1.69 -11.70
C ARG A 161 2.13 2.26 -11.44
N HIS A 162 2.26 3.26 -10.56
CA HIS A 162 3.57 3.75 -10.16
C HIS A 162 4.38 2.65 -9.48
N GLU A 163 3.73 1.78 -8.72
CA GLU A 163 4.36 0.59 -8.18
C GLU A 163 4.77 -0.39 -9.28
N LYS A 164 3.91 -0.68 -10.27
CA LYS A 164 4.30 -1.49 -11.42
C LYS A 164 5.51 -0.93 -12.15
N ALA A 165 5.53 0.38 -12.42
CA ALA A 165 6.64 1.03 -13.12
C ALA A 165 7.94 0.95 -12.31
N ARG A 166 7.89 1.28 -11.01
CA ARG A 166 9.05 1.16 -10.10
C ARG A 166 9.54 -0.27 -9.97
N ALA A 167 8.62 -1.23 -9.98
CA ALA A 167 8.95 -2.61 -9.78
C ALA A 167 9.30 -3.35 -11.07
N ALA A 168 9.02 -2.78 -12.25
CA ALA A 168 9.57 -3.23 -13.53
C ALA A 168 11.05 -2.86 -13.68
N GLU A 169 11.52 -1.81 -12.98
CA GLU A 169 12.94 -1.46 -12.90
C GLU A 169 13.73 -2.41 -11.96
N SER A 170 13.04 -3.16 -11.09
CA SER A 170 13.63 -4.20 -10.23
C SER A 170 13.22 -5.58 -10.74
N ASP A 171 14.11 -6.29 -11.43
CA ASP A 171 13.89 -7.61 -12.04
C ASP A 171 13.05 -8.55 -11.12
N GLN A 172 11.73 -8.61 -11.36
CA GLN A 172 10.72 -8.84 -10.31
C GLN A 172 10.41 -10.31 -10.03
N THR A 173 11.38 -11.18 -10.29
CA THR A 173 11.32 -12.57 -9.82
C THR A 173 11.60 -12.61 -8.33
N ILE A 174 10.54 -12.71 -7.55
CA ILE A 174 10.55 -12.68 -6.08
C ILE A 174 11.36 -13.85 -5.49
N LEU A 175 11.49 -14.94 -6.25
CA LEU A 175 12.22 -16.14 -5.87
C LEU A 175 13.03 -16.64 -7.08
N LYS A 176 14.17 -16.01 -7.38
CA LYS A 176 15.22 -16.60 -8.23
C LYS A 176 16.17 -17.37 -7.32
N GLY A 177 16.25 -18.69 -7.51
CA GLY A 177 17.15 -19.55 -6.74
C GLY A 177 16.62 -20.97 -6.65
N SER A 178 17.51 -21.95 -6.77
CA SER A 178 17.24 -23.31 -6.30
C SER A 178 17.67 -23.34 -4.84
N PRO A 179 16.90 -23.92 -3.91
CA PRO A 179 17.43 -24.28 -2.60
C PRO A 179 18.49 -25.38 -2.83
N ARG A 180 19.70 -25.01 -3.26
CA ARG A 180 20.83 -25.92 -3.18
C ARG A 180 20.97 -26.20 -1.69
N ALA A 181 20.92 -27.48 -1.33
CA ALA A 181 20.88 -28.10 0.00
C ALA A 181 21.75 -27.47 1.12
N ILE A 182 21.56 -26.21 1.49
CA ILE A 182 22.40 -25.51 2.47
C ILE A 182 21.84 -25.64 3.89
N VAL A 183 20.50 -25.65 4.06
CA VAL A 183 19.88 -25.74 5.40
C VAL A 183 18.93 -26.93 5.50
N PRO A 184 19.26 -27.97 6.29
CA PRO A 184 18.37 -29.09 6.57
C PRO A 184 17.04 -28.60 7.14
N PHE A 185 15.95 -29.19 6.68
CA PHE A 185 14.61 -28.90 7.18
C PHE A 185 13.86 -30.21 7.47
N HIS A 186 12.75 -30.10 8.19
CA HIS A 186 11.80 -31.18 8.42
C HIS A 186 10.38 -30.64 8.38
N LEU A 187 9.43 -31.50 8.02
CA LEU A 187 8.02 -31.18 8.15
C LEU A 187 7.60 -31.44 9.60
N LEU A 188 7.33 -30.38 10.34
CA LEU A 188 6.91 -30.46 11.73
C LEU A 188 5.48 -29.91 11.82
N ARG A 189 4.52 -30.77 12.18
CA ARG A 189 3.11 -30.39 12.35
C ARG A 189 2.51 -29.70 11.12
N GLY A 190 2.85 -30.20 9.93
CA GLY A 190 2.35 -29.67 8.66
C GLY A 190 3.06 -28.40 8.18
N MET A 191 4.11 -27.95 8.87
CA MET A 191 4.89 -26.76 8.51
C MET A 191 6.33 -27.13 8.13
N VAL A 192 6.91 -26.37 7.20
CA VAL A 192 8.35 -26.38 6.92
C VAL A 192 9.08 -25.80 8.12
N HIS A 193 9.92 -26.61 8.76
CA HIS A 193 10.73 -26.17 9.89
C HIS A 193 12.22 -26.34 9.56
N LEU A 194 12.95 -25.22 9.50
CA LEU A 194 14.39 -25.19 9.31
C LEU A 194 15.11 -25.67 10.58
N SER A 195 16.06 -26.61 10.41
CA SER A 195 16.74 -27.28 11.53
C SER A 195 17.83 -26.42 12.17
N TYR A 196 18.49 -25.58 11.36
CA TYR A 196 19.61 -24.74 11.79
C TYR A 196 19.46 -23.32 11.22
N PRO A 197 18.39 -22.59 11.61
CA PRO A 197 18.13 -21.26 11.07
C PRO A 197 19.25 -20.26 11.36
N GLU A 198 20.08 -20.48 12.39
CA GLU A 198 21.26 -19.69 12.72
C GLU A 198 22.43 -19.82 11.72
N ARG A 199 22.33 -20.73 10.75
CA ARG A 199 23.34 -20.92 9.70
C ARG A 199 23.01 -20.19 8.41
N LEU A 200 21.87 -19.49 8.36
CA LEU A 200 21.46 -18.69 7.22
C LEU A 200 22.38 -17.46 7.13
N ARG A 201 22.97 -17.20 5.96
CA ARG A 201 23.90 -16.08 5.76
C ARG A 201 23.19 -14.93 5.05
N ALA A 202 22.95 -13.80 5.73
CA ALA A 202 22.20 -12.67 5.15
C ALA A 202 22.78 -12.12 3.82
N ASN A 203 24.05 -12.42 3.51
CA ASN A 203 24.73 -12.09 2.26
C ASN A 203 24.99 -13.34 1.39
N ASP A 204 24.08 -14.32 1.38
CA ASP A 204 24.18 -15.49 0.51
C ASP A 204 24.20 -15.04 -0.96
N PRO A 205 25.32 -15.20 -1.70
CA PRO A 205 25.44 -14.72 -3.07
C PRO A 205 24.49 -15.44 -4.04
N ASP A 206 23.95 -16.59 -3.63
CA ASP A 206 22.97 -17.35 -4.42
C ASP A 206 21.54 -16.76 -4.30
N PHE A 207 21.34 -15.75 -3.44
CA PHE A 207 20.04 -15.10 -3.22
C PHE A 207 20.11 -13.58 -3.37
N GLU A 208 19.48 -13.08 -4.42
CA GLU A 208 19.21 -11.65 -4.56
C GLU A 208 17.85 -11.35 -3.90
N LEU A 209 17.88 -10.96 -2.62
CA LEU A 209 16.67 -10.49 -1.95
C LEU A 209 16.23 -9.16 -2.57
N PRO A 210 14.92 -8.96 -2.79
CA PRO A 210 14.40 -7.66 -3.18
C PRO A 210 14.86 -6.61 -2.16
N LYS A 211 15.66 -5.65 -2.61
CA LYS A 211 16.01 -4.48 -1.80
C LYS A 211 15.02 -3.39 -2.16
N PRO A 212 13.91 -3.23 -1.41
CA PRO A 212 13.04 -2.10 -1.65
C PRO A 212 13.89 -0.82 -1.54
N PRO A 213 13.68 0.17 -2.42
CA PRO A 213 14.44 1.41 -2.36
C PRO A 213 14.28 2.00 -0.96
N SER A 214 15.38 2.12 -0.22
CA SER A 214 15.30 2.64 1.14
C SER A 214 14.83 4.09 1.07
N VAL A 215 13.85 4.35 1.91
CA VAL A 215 13.16 5.63 1.97
C VAL A 215 13.95 6.58 2.88
N ILE A 216 14.91 6.08 3.67
CA ILE A 216 15.52 6.80 4.80
C ILE A 216 17.04 6.69 4.72
N GLU A 217 17.76 7.71 5.22
CA GLU A 217 19.22 7.62 5.35
C GLU A 217 19.61 6.54 6.37
N ALA A 218 20.56 5.67 6.00
CA ALA A 218 20.93 4.47 6.76
C ALA A 218 21.33 4.73 8.22
N GLY A 219 21.98 5.87 8.50
CA GLY A 219 22.42 6.24 9.85
C GLY A 219 21.32 6.80 10.76
N THR A 220 20.09 6.95 10.27
CA THR A 220 18.99 7.56 11.04
C THR A 220 18.62 6.69 12.24
N ASN A 221 18.62 7.26 13.45
CA ASN A 221 18.20 6.55 14.67
C ASN A 221 16.66 6.48 14.76
N LEU A 222 16.12 5.28 14.97
CA LEU A 222 14.69 4.96 15.07
C LEU A 222 14.23 4.69 16.51
N SER A 223 14.91 5.30 17.48
CA SER A 223 14.71 5.11 18.92
C SER A 223 15.07 3.70 19.38
N GLY A 224 16.38 3.44 19.50
CA GLY A 224 16.96 2.20 20.03
C GLY A 224 17.79 1.41 19.03
N PHE A 225 17.64 1.69 17.74
CA PHE A 225 18.39 1.06 16.62
C PHE A 225 18.38 2.01 15.42
N SER A 226 19.31 1.84 14.47
CA SER A 226 19.37 2.63 13.23
C SER A 226 18.54 2.02 12.09
N VAL A 227 18.33 2.75 11.00
CA VAL A 227 17.78 2.21 9.75
C VAL A 227 18.65 1.08 9.20
N GLU A 228 19.97 1.20 9.30
CA GLU A 228 20.91 0.14 8.91
C GLU A 228 20.77 -1.12 9.78
N ASP A 229 20.58 -0.97 11.09
CA ASP A 229 20.30 -2.08 11.99
C ASP A 229 18.99 -2.78 11.57
N LEU A 230 17.93 -2.00 11.28
CA LEU A 230 16.66 -2.54 10.80
C LEU A 230 16.81 -3.28 9.47
N ALA A 231 17.53 -2.71 8.50
CA ALA A 231 17.77 -3.33 7.20
C ALA A 231 18.52 -4.66 7.33
N THR A 232 19.52 -4.71 8.22
CA THR A 232 20.31 -5.92 8.48
C THR A 232 19.46 -7.00 9.15
N TYR A 233 18.65 -6.62 10.15
CA TYR A 233 17.67 -7.53 10.75
C TYR A 233 16.66 -8.04 9.73
N TRP A 234 16.11 -7.14 8.90
CA TRP A 234 15.10 -7.50 7.93
C TRP A 234 15.64 -8.42 6.84
N ALA A 235 16.88 -8.22 6.39
CA ALA A 235 17.55 -9.11 5.46
C ALA A 235 17.67 -10.54 6.02
N ALA A 236 18.03 -10.68 7.30
CA ALA A 236 18.08 -11.97 7.97
C ALA A 236 16.69 -12.65 8.06
N LEU A 237 15.64 -11.90 8.43
CA LEU A 237 14.27 -12.42 8.51
C LEU A 237 13.70 -12.78 7.13
N SER A 238 13.99 -11.96 6.13
CA SER A 238 13.58 -12.17 4.74
C SER A 238 14.25 -13.41 4.16
N MET A 239 15.54 -13.60 4.40
CA MET A 239 16.25 -14.81 3.99
C MET A 239 15.63 -16.06 4.62
N TRP A 240 15.38 -16.07 5.93
CA TRP A 240 14.72 -17.20 6.59
C TRP A 240 13.37 -17.50 5.92
N SER A 241 12.58 -16.45 5.71
CA SER A 241 11.27 -16.54 5.05
C SER A 241 11.38 -17.09 3.63
N THR A 242 12.34 -16.61 2.84
CA THR A 242 12.64 -17.09 1.49
C THR A 242 12.94 -18.59 1.48
N TYR A 243 13.79 -19.09 2.37
CA TYR A 243 14.11 -20.52 2.42
C TYR A 243 12.87 -21.38 2.75
N ALA A 244 12.03 -20.94 3.69
CA ALA A 244 10.77 -21.62 3.99
C ALA A 244 9.84 -21.68 2.77
N LEU A 245 9.73 -20.57 2.02
CA LEU A 245 8.93 -20.49 0.80
C LEU A 245 9.47 -21.36 -0.34
N LEU A 246 10.78 -21.43 -0.53
CA LEU A 246 11.39 -22.28 -1.56
C LEU A 246 11.09 -23.75 -1.33
N TYR A 247 11.25 -24.23 -0.10
CA TYR A 247 10.88 -25.61 0.24
C TYR A 247 9.40 -25.85 0.05
N TYR A 248 8.54 -24.91 0.47
CA TYR A 248 7.11 -25.01 0.21
C TYR A 248 6.78 -25.11 -1.28
N LEU A 249 7.40 -24.30 -2.13
CA LEU A 249 7.22 -24.36 -3.58
C LEU A 249 7.70 -25.68 -4.19
N GLU A 250 8.83 -26.21 -3.72
CA GLU A 250 9.34 -27.51 -4.14
C GLU A 250 8.34 -28.63 -3.81
N TYR A 251 7.79 -28.62 -2.60
CA TYR A 251 6.78 -29.59 -2.17
C TYR A 251 5.44 -29.43 -2.88
N ALA A 252 4.99 -28.20 -3.11
CA ALA A 252 3.79 -27.95 -3.87
C ALA A 252 3.90 -28.48 -5.31
N ARG A 253 5.07 -28.29 -5.95
CA ARG A 253 5.35 -28.81 -7.31
C ARG A 253 5.38 -30.34 -7.38
N THR A 254 5.75 -31.00 -6.29
CA THR A 254 5.72 -32.47 -6.19
C THR A 254 4.37 -33.04 -5.75
N GLY A 255 3.35 -32.18 -5.57
CA GLY A 255 1.98 -32.58 -5.28
C GLY A 255 1.71 -32.86 -3.79
N ILE A 256 2.58 -32.41 -2.88
CA ILE A 256 2.30 -32.52 -1.44
C ILE A 256 1.14 -31.57 -1.08
N PRO A 257 0.10 -32.05 -0.36
CA PRO A 257 -0.99 -31.20 0.10
C PRO A 257 -0.51 -30.05 0.99
N GLN A 258 -1.10 -28.87 0.83
CA GLN A 258 -0.65 -27.66 1.52
C GLN A 258 -0.69 -27.80 3.04
N ASP A 259 -1.71 -28.47 3.60
CA ASP A 259 -1.86 -28.76 5.04
C ASP A 259 -0.71 -29.59 5.65
N ARG A 260 0.19 -30.10 4.80
CA ARG A 260 1.33 -30.93 5.22
C ARG A 260 2.69 -30.26 5.01
N CYS A 261 2.75 -29.10 4.35
CA CYS A 261 4.01 -28.45 4.00
C CYS A 261 3.98 -26.91 4.04
N MET A 262 3.12 -26.31 4.87
CA MET A 262 2.98 -24.85 4.94
C MET A 262 4.30 -24.14 5.26
N PRO A 263 4.58 -22.98 4.64
CA PRO A 263 5.80 -22.24 4.92
C PRO A 263 5.70 -21.44 6.22
N THR A 264 4.52 -21.29 6.83
CA THR A 264 4.35 -20.56 8.09
C THR A 264 5.33 -21.04 9.16
N GLN A 265 6.00 -20.09 9.83
CA GLN A 265 7.07 -20.39 10.77
C GLN A 265 6.56 -20.27 12.20
N LEU A 266 6.99 -21.20 13.07
CA LEU A 266 6.71 -21.20 14.51
C LEU A 266 7.94 -21.72 15.25
N TYR A 267 8.53 -20.89 16.11
CA TYR A 267 9.73 -21.20 16.87
C TYR A 267 9.60 -20.74 18.32
N SER A 268 10.39 -21.33 19.21
CA SER A 268 10.56 -20.75 20.54
C SER A 268 11.23 -19.38 20.43
N ARG A 269 10.80 -18.43 21.25
CA ARG A 269 11.29 -17.05 21.23
C ARG A 269 12.80 -17.00 21.44
N THR A 270 13.34 -17.79 22.35
CA THR A 270 14.79 -17.89 22.60
C THR A 270 15.53 -18.32 21.34
N ARG A 271 15.07 -19.38 20.66
CA ARG A 271 15.73 -19.90 19.46
C ARG A 271 15.67 -18.89 18.31
N TYR A 272 14.53 -18.22 18.13
CA TYR A 272 14.38 -17.16 17.15
C TYR A 272 15.35 -16.01 17.41
N LEU A 273 15.39 -15.48 18.64
CA LEU A 273 16.27 -14.36 18.98
C LEU A 273 17.76 -14.72 18.78
N SER A 274 18.17 -15.92 19.19
CA SER A 274 19.54 -16.40 18.94
C SER A 274 19.87 -16.54 17.46
N ALA A 275 18.94 -17.07 16.64
CA ALA A 275 19.12 -17.18 15.20
C ALA A 275 19.18 -15.81 14.53
N MET A 276 18.30 -14.87 14.91
CA MET A 276 18.33 -13.50 14.39
C MET A 276 19.64 -12.79 14.74
N GLN A 277 20.13 -12.94 15.97
CA GLN A 277 21.42 -12.40 16.39
C GLN A 277 22.59 -12.97 15.57
N ALA A 278 22.60 -14.29 15.34
CA ALA A 278 23.63 -14.94 14.54
C ALA A 278 23.58 -14.50 13.06
N ASN A 279 22.38 -14.39 12.48
CA ASN A 279 22.19 -14.11 11.06
C ASN A 279 22.37 -12.62 10.72
N SER A 280 22.00 -11.71 11.63
CA SER A 280 22.15 -10.27 11.43
C SER A 280 23.49 -9.73 11.93
N GLY A 281 24.16 -10.42 12.85
CA GLY A 281 25.37 -9.94 13.51
C GLY A 281 25.14 -8.75 14.46
N LEU A 282 23.88 -8.38 14.72
CA LEU A 282 23.53 -7.31 15.65
C LEU A 282 23.68 -7.78 17.09
N ASP A 283 23.83 -6.84 18.03
CA ASP A 283 23.79 -7.15 19.46
C ASP A 283 22.37 -7.59 19.90
N SER A 284 22.31 -8.27 21.04
CA SER A 284 21.05 -8.82 21.57
C SER A 284 20.03 -7.74 21.91
N GLU A 285 20.47 -6.55 22.35
CA GLU A 285 19.58 -5.45 22.71
C GLU A 285 18.86 -4.90 21.47
N LYS A 286 19.57 -4.69 20.36
CA LYS A 286 19.01 -4.26 19.07
C LYS A 286 18.07 -5.30 18.49
N VAL A 287 18.48 -6.58 18.49
CA VAL A 287 17.62 -7.69 18.02
C VAL A 287 16.32 -7.71 18.81
N LEU A 288 16.39 -7.57 20.13
CA LEU A 288 15.21 -7.54 20.99
C LEU A 288 14.36 -6.29 20.73
N ALA A 289 14.98 -5.11 20.59
CA ALA A 289 14.27 -3.86 20.32
C ALA A 289 13.52 -3.89 18.98
N ILE A 290 14.17 -4.37 17.91
CA ILE A 290 13.55 -4.51 16.59
C ILE A 290 12.44 -5.57 16.65
N THR A 291 12.70 -6.73 17.26
CA THR A 291 11.70 -7.80 17.41
C THR A 291 10.46 -7.27 18.14
N ASN A 292 10.64 -6.58 19.27
CA ASN A 292 9.52 -6.00 20.03
C ASN A 292 8.75 -4.95 19.23
N ARG A 293 9.42 -4.16 18.40
CA ARG A 293 8.77 -3.17 17.53
C ARG A 293 7.93 -3.84 16.43
N LEU A 294 8.42 -4.96 15.88
CA LEU A 294 7.75 -5.76 14.86
C LEU A 294 6.73 -6.76 15.42
N THR A 295 6.61 -6.91 16.74
CA THR A 295 5.56 -7.70 17.39
C THR A 295 4.20 -7.07 17.17
N TYR A 296 3.23 -7.84 16.67
CA TYR A 296 1.87 -7.41 16.46
C TYR A 296 1.22 -6.93 17.76
N ASP A 297 0.85 -5.65 17.81
CA ASP A 297 0.20 -5.05 18.97
C ASP A 297 -1.20 -4.57 18.61
N TYR A 298 -2.20 -5.35 19.04
CA TYR A 298 -3.63 -5.07 18.84
C TYR A 298 -4.09 -3.76 19.48
N ARG A 299 -3.30 -3.17 20.40
CA ARG A 299 -3.60 -1.91 21.08
C ARG A 299 -3.24 -0.68 20.25
N THR A 300 -2.50 -0.86 19.16
CA THR A 300 -2.28 0.23 18.20
C THR A 300 -3.60 0.67 17.58
N ILE A 301 -3.74 1.95 17.23
CA ILE A 301 -5.00 2.52 16.71
C ILE A 301 -5.48 1.80 15.44
N THR A 302 -4.55 1.27 14.65
CA THR A 302 -4.84 0.57 13.40
C THR A 302 -3.82 -0.55 13.23
N PRO A 303 -3.97 -1.68 13.95
CA PRO A 303 -2.99 -2.74 13.92
C PRO A 303 -2.98 -3.38 12.53
N CYS A 304 -1.78 -3.75 12.08
CA CYS A 304 -1.54 -4.23 10.73
C CYS A 304 -0.40 -5.26 10.76
N ILE A 305 -0.70 -6.48 10.32
CA ILE A 305 0.27 -7.58 10.32
C ILE A 305 1.45 -7.30 9.38
N PHE A 306 1.28 -6.49 8.33
CA PHE A 306 2.38 -6.08 7.44
C PHE A 306 3.29 -5.01 8.07
N GLN A 307 2.81 -4.29 9.09
CA GLN A 307 3.65 -3.37 9.88
C GLN A 307 4.32 -4.04 11.06
N GLN A 308 3.68 -5.07 11.60
CA GLN A 308 4.14 -5.83 12.76
C GLN A 308 3.95 -7.33 12.48
N PRO A 309 4.84 -7.95 11.69
CA PRO A 309 4.64 -9.30 11.14
C PRO A 309 4.83 -10.44 12.13
N LEU A 310 5.25 -10.15 13.36
CA LEU A 310 5.59 -11.17 14.34
C LEU A 310 4.43 -11.34 15.33
N LEU A 311 3.83 -12.52 15.36
CA LEU A 311 2.97 -12.92 16.47
C LEU A 311 3.86 -13.48 17.57
N VAL A 312 3.90 -12.82 18.73
CA VAL A 312 4.75 -13.24 19.87
C VAL A 312 3.87 -13.56 21.06
N ASP A 313 4.10 -14.71 21.67
CA ASP A 313 3.62 -15.03 23.01
C ASP A 313 4.81 -15.13 23.99
N GLY A 314 4.55 -15.47 25.26
CA GLY A 314 5.59 -15.54 26.29
C GLY A 314 6.75 -16.52 25.98
N SER A 315 6.53 -17.50 25.11
CA SER A 315 7.43 -18.62 24.80
C SER A 315 7.75 -18.81 23.33
N ASN A 316 6.86 -18.38 22.42
CA ASN A 316 6.94 -18.65 20.99
C ASN A 316 6.79 -17.37 20.15
N ILE A 317 7.24 -17.48 18.91
CA ILE A 317 7.09 -16.48 17.87
C ILE A 317 6.68 -17.18 16.56
N ALA A 318 5.69 -16.60 15.88
CA ALA A 318 5.21 -17.06 14.59
C ALA A 318 5.10 -15.92 13.58
N TRP A 319 5.29 -16.26 12.30
CA TRP A 319 5.09 -15.32 11.20
C TRP A 319 4.77 -16.07 9.90
N SER A 320 4.11 -15.38 8.98
CA SER A 320 4.00 -15.81 7.58
C SER A 320 5.25 -15.33 6.84
N PRO A 321 6.02 -16.23 6.21
CA PRO A 321 7.10 -15.82 5.32
C PRO A 321 6.64 -14.89 4.21
N PHE A 322 5.46 -15.12 3.66
CA PHE A 322 4.98 -14.33 2.55
C PHE A 322 4.65 -12.89 2.97
N VAL A 323 4.12 -12.67 4.18
CA VAL A 323 3.96 -11.33 4.76
C VAL A 323 5.31 -10.60 4.82
N VAL A 324 6.38 -11.28 5.25
CA VAL A 324 7.73 -10.67 5.31
C VAL A 324 8.21 -10.28 3.92
N ILE A 325 8.06 -11.16 2.93
CA ILE A 325 8.53 -10.89 1.56
C ILE A 325 7.76 -9.75 0.88
N LEU A 326 6.46 -9.63 1.14
CA LEU A 326 5.65 -8.54 0.60
C LEU A 326 5.80 -7.21 1.35
N SER A 327 6.29 -7.24 2.60
CA SER A 327 6.32 -6.05 3.45
C SER A 327 7.43 -5.07 3.09
N ARG A 328 7.07 -3.79 2.96
CA ARG A 328 7.99 -2.66 2.81
C ARG A 328 8.48 -2.17 4.18
N TYR A 329 9.45 -2.87 4.76
CA TYR A 329 9.85 -2.70 6.16
C TYR A 329 10.21 -1.25 6.57
N ASP A 330 10.98 -0.51 5.77
CA ASP A 330 11.35 0.88 6.10
C ASP A 330 10.11 1.79 6.19
N ARG A 331 9.25 1.73 5.18
CA ARG A 331 8.02 2.50 5.12
C ARG A 331 7.07 2.10 6.25
N ASN A 332 6.92 0.80 6.46
CA ASN A 332 6.04 0.25 7.48
C ASN A 332 6.50 0.60 8.88
N MET A 333 7.82 0.64 9.12
CA MET A 333 8.40 1.10 10.38
C MET A 333 8.10 2.58 10.63
N LEU A 334 8.32 3.47 9.65
CA LEU A 334 7.99 4.89 9.79
C LEU A 334 6.51 5.12 10.06
N ARG A 335 5.65 4.38 9.37
CA ARG A 335 4.21 4.45 9.62
C ARG A 335 3.85 4.00 11.02
N LEU A 336 4.40 2.88 11.47
CA LEU A 336 4.18 2.39 12.83
C LEU A 336 4.61 3.45 13.84
N MET A 337 5.82 4.01 13.69
CA MET A 337 6.32 5.08 14.54
C MET A 337 5.45 6.35 14.50
N ALA A 338 4.92 6.73 13.34
CA ALA A 338 4.03 7.89 13.20
C ALA A 338 2.67 7.70 13.90
N ARG A 339 2.26 6.44 14.14
CA ARG A 339 1.04 6.04 14.85
C ARG A 339 1.27 5.77 16.34
N THR A 340 2.52 5.57 16.77
CA THR A 340 2.92 5.36 18.16
C THR A 340 3.24 6.71 18.82
N PRO A 341 2.48 7.16 19.85
CA PRO A 341 2.66 8.47 20.46
C PRO A 341 4.11 8.79 20.88
N GLU A 342 4.82 7.80 21.43
CA GLU A 342 6.19 7.93 21.93
C GLU A 342 7.22 8.15 20.81
N HIS A 343 6.89 7.77 19.56
CA HIS A 343 7.80 7.81 18.42
C HIS A 343 7.36 8.80 17.34
N LYS A 344 6.15 9.36 17.46
CA LYS A 344 5.54 10.21 16.45
C LYS A 344 6.41 11.39 16.04
N ALA A 345 6.92 12.16 17.01
CA ALA A 345 7.74 13.33 16.72
C ALA A 345 9.03 12.97 15.96
N LEU A 346 9.65 11.84 16.29
CA LEU A 346 10.82 11.34 15.58
C LEU A 346 10.45 10.92 14.15
N ALA A 347 9.36 10.19 13.97
CA ALA A 347 8.88 9.80 12.64
C ALA A 347 8.58 11.02 11.76
N ASP A 348 7.86 12.01 12.30
CA ASP A 348 7.51 13.23 11.58
C ASP A 348 8.77 14.01 11.16
N ASN A 349 9.81 14.06 12.01
CA ASN A 349 11.11 14.66 11.66
C ASN A 349 11.85 13.89 10.56
N VAL A 350 11.86 12.56 10.61
CA VAL A 350 12.52 11.72 9.58
C VAL A 350 11.80 11.85 8.25
N ILE A 351 10.46 11.84 8.24
CA ILE A 351 9.64 12.01 7.04
C ILE A 351 9.88 13.41 6.45
N GLY A 352 9.80 14.46 7.28
CA GLY A 352 10.02 15.84 6.86
C GLY A 352 11.45 16.12 6.39
N GLY A 353 12.46 15.51 7.00
CA GLY A 353 13.87 15.70 6.65
C GLY A 353 14.22 15.34 5.20
N ARG A 354 13.41 14.48 4.57
CA ARG A 354 13.61 14.04 3.18
C ARG A 354 13.10 15.03 2.13
N GLU A 355 12.25 15.98 2.55
CA GLU A 355 11.59 16.94 1.67
C GLU A 355 12.57 17.65 0.73
N ARG A 356 13.68 18.15 1.28
CA ARG A 356 14.67 18.92 0.52
C ARG A 356 15.33 18.10 -0.59
N SER A 357 15.60 16.81 -0.35
CA SER A 357 16.22 15.92 -1.33
C SER A 357 15.25 15.66 -2.49
N MET A 358 13.98 15.36 -2.18
CA MET A 358 12.96 15.11 -3.19
C MET A 358 12.58 16.37 -3.99
N LEU A 359 12.52 17.53 -3.34
CA LEU A 359 12.38 18.84 -4.00
C LEU A 359 13.52 19.11 -4.99
N ARG A 360 14.75 18.73 -4.63
CA ARG A 360 15.91 18.82 -5.54
C ARG A 360 15.74 17.90 -6.73
N GLN A 361 15.23 16.68 -6.55
CA GLN A 361 14.94 15.77 -7.67
C GLN A 361 13.92 16.37 -8.64
N LEU A 362 12.82 16.93 -8.13
CA LEU A 362 11.85 17.65 -8.96
C LEU A 362 12.50 18.81 -9.72
N GLY A 363 13.25 19.66 -9.02
CA GLY A 363 13.94 20.80 -9.64
C GLY A 363 14.92 20.37 -10.73
N SER A 364 15.74 19.35 -10.46
CA SER A 364 16.65 18.77 -11.45
C SER A 364 15.91 18.16 -12.65
N TYR A 365 14.78 17.49 -12.40
CA TYR A 365 13.93 16.95 -13.47
C TYR A 365 13.41 18.08 -14.37
N LEU A 366 12.85 19.15 -13.80
CA LEU A 366 12.40 20.33 -14.56
C LEU A 366 13.55 21.04 -15.29
N GLN A 367 14.75 21.09 -14.69
CA GLN A 367 15.92 21.71 -15.29
C GLN A 367 16.31 21.06 -16.62
N THR A 368 16.11 19.75 -16.78
CA THR A 368 16.32 19.06 -18.07
C THR A 368 15.43 19.59 -19.20
N TYR A 369 14.36 20.32 -18.88
CA TYR A 369 13.43 20.95 -19.81
C TYR A 369 13.61 22.49 -19.89
N GLY A 370 14.75 23.02 -19.45
CA GLY A 370 15.08 24.44 -19.60
C GLY A 370 14.52 25.36 -18.50
N TRP A 371 14.34 24.83 -17.30
CA TRP A 371 13.88 25.59 -16.14
C TRP A 371 15.04 26.01 -15.24
N SER A 372 14.92 27.19 -14.65
CA SER A 372 15.70 27.61 -13.49
C SER A 372 14.84 27.53 -12.23
N PHE A 373 15.42 27.12 -11.10
CA PHE A 373 14.67 27.02 -9.85
C PHE A 373 15.50 27.39 -8.61
N LYS A 374 14.79 27.73 -7.53
CA LYS A 374 15.35 27.82 -6.17
C LYS A 374 14.41 27.12 -5.19
N LEU A 375 15.01 26.51 -4.18
CA LEU A 375 14.32 25.75 -3.13
C LEU A 375 14.31 26.53 -1.81
N ASN A 376 13.27 26.30 -1.00
CA ASN A 376 13.20 26.61 0.42
C ASN A 376 13.62 28.05 0.75
N ARG A 377 13.03 29.00 0.01
CA ARG A 377 13.35 30.43 0.17
C ARG A 377 12.26 31.10 0.97
N ARG A 378 12.68 31.81 2.01
CA ARG A 378 11.80 32.65 2.80
C ARG A 378 11.51 33.95 2.07
N ILE A 379 10.23 34.31 2.06
CA ILE A 379 9.69 35.55 1.52
C ILE A 379 8.98 36.31 2.63
N THR A 380 9.09 37.64 2.58
CA THR A 380 8.45 38.52 3.56
C THR A 380 8.03 39.83 2.90
N ASP A 381 6.88 40.36 3.30
CA ASP A 381 6.44 41.71 2.98
C ASP A 381 6.76 42.72 4.09
N GLY A 382 7.52 42.29 5.12
CA GLY A 382 7.83 43.05 6.32
C GLY A 382 6.88 42.77 7.49
N SER A 383 5.68 42.24 7.23
CA SER A 383 4.68 41.91 8.25
C SER A 383 4.46 40.41 8.41
N THR A 384 4.53 39.67 7.31
CA THR A 384 4.27 38.24 7.24
C THR A 384 5.43 37.53 6.57
N GLU A 385 5.92 36.44 7.17
CA GLU A 385 6.97 35.58 6.61
C GLU A 385 6.38 34.23 6.20
N ARG A 386 6.78 33.73 5.02
CA ARG A 386 6.47 32.38 4.55
C ARG A 386 7.65 31.78 3.81
N GLU A 387 7.70 30.47 3.72
CA GLU A 387 8.69 29.75 2.91
C GLU A 387 8.05 29.25 1.61
N ILE A 388 8.74 29.37 0.48
CA ILE A 388 8.38 28.73 -0.77
C ILE A 388 9.31 27.54 -1.00
N ASP A 389 8.71 26.37 -1.16
CA ASP A 389 9.39 25.08 -1.23
C ASP A 389 10.16 24.97 -2.55
N LEU A 390 9.52 25.30 -3.67
CA LEU A 390 10.18 25.49 -4.96
C LEU A 390 9.53 26.63 -5.76
N LEU A 391 10.36 27.53 -6.28
CA LEU A 391 9.97 28.49 -7.31
C LEU A 391 10.70 28.15 -8.62
N GLY A 392 9.93 27.92 -9.68
CA GLY A 392 10.42 27.57 -11.01
C GLY A 392 10.16 28.69 -12.03
N TYR A 393 11.11 28.90 -12.92
CA TYR A 393 11.04 29.88 -14.00
C TYR A 393 11.53 29.24 -15.30
N SER A 394 10.65 29.20 -16.31
CA SER A 394 10.97 28.61 -17.61
C SER A 394 11.59 29.65 -18.54
N THR A 395 12.66 29.24 -19.24
CA THR A 395 13.29 30.07 -20.29
C THR A 395 12.38 30.29 -21.50
N THR A 396 11.38 29.44 -21.72
CA THR A 396 10.47 29.53 -22.87
C THR A 396 9.30 30.50 -22.64
N GLN A 397 8.87 30.68 -21.39
CA GLN A 397 7.73 31.52 -21.03
C GLN A 397 8.07 32.40 -19.83
N GLN A 398 8.64 33.57 -20.15
CA GLN A 398 9.21 34.50 -19.18
C GLN A 398 8.19 35.35 -18.40
N ASN A 399 6.89 35.29 -18.76
CA ASN A 399 5.85 36.04 -18.07
C ASN A 399 5.18 35.29 -16.92
N THR A 400 5.59 34.04 -16.67
CA THR A 400 4.96 33.16 -15.67
C THR A 400 6.00 32.55 -14.73
N VAL A 401 5.65 32.42 -13.46
CA VAL A 401 6.42 31.66 -12.47
C VAL A 401 5.59 30.49 -11.93
N LEU A 402 6.23 29.36 -11.72
CA LEU A 402 5.65 28.22 -11.00
C LEU A 402 5.97 28.35 -9.51
N VAL A 403 4.96 28.24 -8.66
CA VAL A 403 5.09 28.19 -7.20
C VAL A 403 4.60 26.82 -6.75
N VAL A 404 5.54 25.99 -6.26
CA VAL A 404 5.25 24.64 -5.82
C VAL A 404 5.10 24.59 -4.31
N GLU A 405 4.02 23.96 -3.87
CA GLU A 405 3.85 23.45 -2.50
C GLU A 405 4.16 21.95 -2.50
N TRP A 406 5.15 21.53 -1.74
CA TRP A 406 5.51 20.13 -1.65
C TRP A 406 4.89 19.48 -0.41
N LYS A 407 4.43 18.23 -0.57
CA LYS A 407 3.99 17.40 0.55
C LYS A 407 4.64 16.03 0.50
N THR A 408 5.47 15.76 1.50
CA THR A 408 6.07 14.44 1.72
C THR A 408 5.05 13.54 2.40
N ILE A 409 4.29 12.80 1.60
CA ILE A 409 3.34 11.80 2.07
C ILE A 409 3.98 10.43 1.88
N LEU A 410 3.84 9.53 2.87
CA LEU A 410 4.26 8.14 2.71
C LEU A 410 3.39 7.47 1.63
N THR A 411 3.99 6.61 0.81
CA THR A 411 3.29 5.88 -0.26
C THR A 411 1.99 5.28 0.26
N ILE A 412 0.93 5.51 -0.52
CA ILE A 412 -0.43 5.05 -0.23
C ILE A 412 -0.52 3.57 -0.57
N ASP A 413 -0.88 2.74 0.42
CA ASP A 413 -1.09 1.29 0.24
C ASP A 413 -2.56 0.86 0.48
N GLU A 414 -3.40 1.71 1.07
CA GLU A 414 -4.80 1.42 1.39
C GLU A 414 -5.70 2.61 1.01
N VAL A 415 -6.95 2.35 0.61
CA VAL A 415 -7.91 3.39 0.13
C VAL A 415 -8.12 4.50 1.16
N HIS A 416 -8.18 4.17 2.45
CA HIS A 416 -8.37 5.18 3.49
C HIS A 416 -7.17 6.13 3.65
N GLU A 417 -5.98 5.71 3.26
CA GLU A 417 -4.79 6.57 3.25
C GLU A 417 -4.88 7.63 2.17
N VAL A 418 -5.53 7.33 1.04
CA VAL A 418 -5.83 8.33 -0.01
C VAL A 418 -6.61 9.49 0.59
N ARG A 419 -7.56 9.22 1.51
CA ARG A 419 -8.33 10.28 2.18
C ARG A 419 -7.46 11.13 3.11
N ALA A 420 -6.60 10.49 3.90
CA ALA A 420 -5.68 11.21 4.78
C ALA A 420 -4.71 12.08 3.97
N ALA A 421 -4.16 11.53 2.89
CA ALA A 421 -3.34 12.26 1.93
C ALA A 421 -4.11 13.45 1.32
N THR A 422 -5.34 13.21 0.87
CA THR A 422 -6.18 14.25 0.25
C THR A 422 -6.45 15.41 1.21
N LYS A 423 -6.73 15.15 2.49
CA LYS A 423 -6.90 16.21 3.50
C LYS A 423 -5.65 17.08 3.63
N GLU A 424 -4.46 16.47 3.63
CA GLU A 424 -3.21 17.23 3.66
C GLU A 424 -2.97 18.02 2.36
N LEU A 425 -3.34 17.45 1.21
CA LEU A 425 -3.23 18.13 -0.08
C LEU A 425 -4.19 19.32 -0.20
N ILE A 426 -5.43 19.23 0.32
CA ILE A 426 -6.37 20.36 0.37
C ILE A 426 -5.77 21.52 1.17
N ARG A 427 -5.16 21.23 2.34
CA ARG A 427 -4.43 22.26 3.11
C ARG A 427 -3.25 22.84 2.33
N ALA A 428 -2.57 22.01 1.55
CA ALA A 428 -1.47 22.43 0.67
C ALA A 428 -1.95 23.43 -0.40
N GLN A 429 -3.16 23.27 -0.95
CA GLN A 429 -3.72 24.26 -1.89
C GLN A 429 -3.83 25.64 -1.26
N ASP A 430 -4.36 25.72 -0.03
CA ASP A 430 -4.49 26.97 0.71
C ASP A 430 -3.13 27.60 1.03
N GLN A 431 -2.13 26.77 1.35
CA GLN A 431 -0.76 27.21 1.60
C GLN A 431 -0.12 27.79 0.33
N ALA A 432 -0.26 27.12 -0.81
CA ALA A 432 0.22 27.59 -2.11
C ALA A 432 -0.37 28.96 -2.47
N LEU A 433 -1.68 29.12 -2.32
CA LEU A 433 -2.38 30.38 -2.60
C LEU A 433 -1.91 31.51 -1.68
N LYS A 434 -1.76 31.25 -0.37
CA LYS A 434 -1.22 32.23 0.60
C LYS A 434 0.22 32.64 0.27
N LYS A 435 1.06 31.72 -0.23
CA LYS A 435 2.43 32.02 -0.70
C LYS A 435 2.40 32.94 -1.93
N ILE A 436 1.50 32.69 -2.88
CA ILE A 436 1.30 33.55 -4.07
C ILE A 436 0.80 34.96 -3.68
N GLU A 437 -0.16 35.06 -2.77
CA GLU A 437 -0.66 36.35 -2.30
C GLU A 437 0.46 37.20 -1.69
N LEU A 438 1.31 36.60 -0.86
CA LEU A 438 2.47 37.28 -0.29
C LEU A 438 3.46 37.71 -1.38
N LEU A 439 3.78 36.83 -2.34
CA LEU A 439 4.62 37.18 -3.51
C LEU A 439 4.05 38.34 -4.32
N LYS A 440 2.72 38.44 -4.47
CA LYS A 440 2.08 39.53 -5.20
C LYS A 440 2.23 40.88 -4.49
N ARG A 441 2.19 40.89 -3.15
CA ARG A 441 2.35 42.10 -2.32
C ARG A 441 3.79 42.62 -2.27
N MET A 442 4.78 41.74 -2.41
CA MET A 442 6.18 42.15 -2.44
C MET A 442 6.48 43.08 -3.62
N THR A 443 7.38 44.03 -3.43
CA THR A 443 7.93 44.87 -4.50
C THR A 443 8.86 44.08 -5.42
N VAL A 444 9.09 44.55 -6.64
CA VAL A 444 10.03 43.92 -7.58
C VAL A 444 11.43 43.79 -6.98
N SER A 445 11.91 44.82 -6.26
CA SER A 445 13.23 44.80 -5.61
C SER A 445 13.33 43.72 -4.55
N GLN A 446 12.28 43.54 -3.72
CA GLN A 446 12.22 42.46 -2.74
C GLN A 446 12.23 41.08 -3.41
N LYS A 447 11.45 40.90 -4.49
CA LYS A 447 11.43 39.63 -5.24
C LYS A 447 12.78 39.33 -5.91
N LYS A 448 13.43 40.33 -6.52
CA LYS A 448 14.76 40.20 -7.13
C LYS A 448 15.84 39.83 -6.11
N ALA A 449 15.75 40.34 -4.88
CA ALA A 449 16.69 39.98 -3.80
C ALA A 449 16.64 38.48 -3.45
N VAL A 450 15.44 37.88 -3.47
CA VAL A 450 15.26 36.45 -3.14
C VAL A 450 15.46 35.54 -4.35
N TYR A 451 14.96 35.96 -5.51
CA TYR A 451 14.97 35.19 -6.76
C TYR A 451 15.55 36.04 -7.92
N PRO A 452 16.88 36.22 -7.97
CA PRO A 452 17.52 37.10 -8.96
C PRO A 452 17.52 36.56 -10.40
N PHE A 453 17.25 35.26 -10.58
CA PHE A 453 17.19 34.61 -11.89
C PHE A 453 15.84 34.83 -12.62
N VAL A 454 14.87 35.46 -11.96
CA VAL A 454 13.55 35.73 -12.52
C VAL A 454 13.49 37.17 -13.01
N GLU A 455 13.02 37.36 -14.23
CA GLU A 455 12.79 38.69 -14.79
C GLU A 455 11.44 39.24 -14.31
N TRP A 456 11.39 39.64 -13.03
CA TRP A 456 10.17 40.03 -12.33
C TRP A 456 9.35 41.14 -13.00
N ASP A 457 9.98 41.98 -13.81
CA ASP A 457 9.30 43.04 -14.58
C ASP A 457 8.40 42.47 -15.70
N LYS A 458 8.67 41.25 -16.16
CA LYS A 458 7.88 40.55 -17.18
C LYS A 458 6.81 39.64 -16.59
N VAL A 459 6.93 39.29 -15.30
CA VAL A 459 6.05 38.31 -14.66
C VAL A 459 4.69 38.92 -14.33
N ASN A 460 3.63 38.38 -14.93
CA ASN A 460 2.25 38.78 -14.65
C ASN A 460 1.35 37.63 -14.19
N GLN A 461 1.84 36.38 -14.24
CA GLN A 461 1.11 35.20 -13.78
C GLN A 461 1.92 34.37 -12.79
N TYR A 462 1.23 33.89 -11.77
CA TYR A 462 1.75 33.02 -10.72
C TYR A 462 0.94 31.73 -10.75
N VAL A 463 1.61 30.63 -11.05
CA VAL A 463 0.97 29.34 -11.29
C VAL A 463 1.23 28.44 -10.08
N PRO A 464 0.23 28.15 -9.23
CA PRO A 464 0.39 27.27 -8.09
C PRO A 464 0.37 25.80 -8.54
N LEU A 465 1.13 24.95 -7.86
CA LEU A 465 1.06 23.50 -8.05
C LEU A 465 1.34 22.80 -6.72
N VAL A 466 0.52 21.81 -6.37
CA VAL A 466 0.83 20.90 -5.25
C VAL A 466 1.56 19.68 -5.80
N VAL A 467 2.70 19.32 -5.21
CA VAL A 467 3.47 18.15 -5.65
C VAL A 467 3.72 17.19 -4.51
N THR A 468 3.59 15.90 -4.80
CA THR A 468 3.91 14.78 -3.90
C THR A 468 5.03 13.92 -4.52
N PRO A 469 5.69 13.05 -3.73
CA PRO A 469 6.57 12.03 -4.32
C PRO A 469 5.79 11.10 -5.26
N ASP A 470 4.70 10.51 -4.76
CA ASP A 470 3.97 9.43 -5.44
C ASP A 470 2.49 9.27 -5.04
N ALA A 471 1.97 10.15 -4.19
CA ALA A 471 0.59 10.11 -3.70
C ALA A 471 -0.34 10.95 -4.59
N GLU A 472 -1.47 10.39 -4.98
CA GLU A 472 -2.52 11.10 -5.71
C GLU A 472 -3.73 11.33 -4.79
N PRO A 473 -4.39 12.50 -4.86
CA PRO A 473 -5.60 12.73 -4.09
C PRO A 473 -6.79 11.94 -4.67
N ASN A 474 -7.87 11.89 -3.90
CA ASN A 474 -9.17 11.45 -4.36
C ASN A 474 -10.01 12.62 -4.91
N GLU A 475 -11.26 12.33 -5.22
CA GLU A 475 -12.24 13.21 -5.84
C GLU A 475 -12.69 14.42 -5.01
N THR A 476 -12.41 14.39 -3.71
CA THR A 476 -12.71 15.54 -2.84
C THR A 476 -11.70 16.68 -3.04
N PHE A 477 -10.60 16.42 -3.76
CA PHE A 477 -9.60 17.42 -4.10
C PHE A 477 -10.01 18.22 -5.34
N ASP A 478 -10.10 19.54 -5.20
CA ASP A 478 -10.46 20.42 -6.31
C ASP A 478 -9.25 20.77 -7.18
N HIS A 479 -9.02 20.00 -8.24
CA HIS A 479 -7.96 20.27 -9.22
C HIS A 479 -8.10 21.62 -9.94
N ASN A 480 -9.29 22.25 -9.94
CA ASN A 480 -9.48 23.57 -10.54
C ASN A 480 -8.96 24.71 -9.66
N LYS A 481 -8.94 24.52 -8.33
CA LYS A 481 -8.41 25.51 -7.38
C LYS A 481 -6.88 25.60 -7.46
N VAL A 482 -6.21 24.49 -7.20
CA VAL A 482 -4.76 24.30 -7.41
C VAL A 482 -4.56 22.82 -7.76
N PRO A 483 -4.08 22.47 -8.95
CA PRO A 483 -3.90 21.07 -9.32
C PRO A 483 -2.80 20.43 -8.47
N SER A 484 -2.91 19.12 -8.26
CA SER A 484 -1.83 18.29 -7.72
C SER A 484 -1.32 17.31 -8.76
N VAL A 485 -0.05 16.95 -8.65
CA VAL A 485 0.56 15.86 -9.42
C VAL A 485 1.72 15.26 -8.63
N SER A 486 1.91 13.95 -8.71
CA SER A 486 3.10 13.33 -8.14
C SER A 486 4.33 13.44 -9.06
N LEU A 487 5.53 13.47 -8.48
CA LEU A 487 6.78 13.39 -9.23
C LEU A 487 6.86 12.09 -10.04
N ALA A 488 6.38 10.97 -9.48
CA ALA A 488 6.25 9.70 -10.18
C ALA A 488 5.38 9.84 -11.44
N THR A 489 4.21 10.48 -11.36
CA THR A 489 3.34 10.73 -12.54
C THR A 489 4.04 11.59 -13.58
N LEU A 490 4.74 12.64 -13.15
CA LEU A 490 5.50 13.48 -14.09
C LEU A 490 6.55 12.66 -14.83
N GLN A 491 7.32 11.84 -14.13
CA GLN A 491 8.36 11.01 -14.72
C GLN A 491 7.80 9.95 -15.68
N SER A 492 6.68 9.31 -15.33
CA SER A 492 6.10 8.22 -16.11
C SER A 492 5.26 8.67 -17.31
N PHE A 493 4.51 9.77 -17.18
CA PHE A 493 3.45 10.11 -18.14
C PHE A 493 3.62 11.47 -18.82
N SER A 494 4.44 12.36 -18.26
CA SER A 494 4.63 13.66 -18.90
C SER A 494 5.43 13.53 -20.20
N LYS A 495 5.14 14.41 -21.14
CA LYS A 495 5.87 14.56 -22.40
C LYS A 495 6.56 15.91 -22.37
N HIS A 496 7.60 16.09 -23.19
CA HIS A 496 8.32 17.36 -23.26
C HIS A 496 7.39 18.57 -23.39
N ARG A 497 6.30 18.49 -24.18
CA ARG A 497 5.33 19.57 -24.36
C ARG A 497 4.61 19.98 -23.06
N HIS A 498 4.38 19.05 -22.13
CA HIS A 498 3.74 19.31 -20.84
C HIS A 498 4.69 20.03 -19.88
N LEU A 499 6.00 19.90 -20.08
CA LEU A 499 7.02 20.46 -19.21
C LEU A 499 7.67 21.72 -19.79
N ARG A 500 7.15 22.29 -20.87
CA ARG A 500 7.75 23.49 -21.49
C ARG A 500 7.59 24.73 -20.63
N SER A 501 6.44 24.90 -19.99
CA SER A 501 6.12 26.11 -19.22
C SER A 501 5.25 25.83 -17.99
N PRO A 502 5.19 26.77 -17.01
CA PRO A 502 4.28 26.66 -15.87
C PRO A 502 2.83 26.38 -16.26
N LEU A 503 2.30 27.04 -17.29
CA LEU A 503 0.91 26.85 -17.72
C LEU A 503 0.65 25.46 -18.30
N THR A 504 1.57 24.94 -19.13
CA THR A 504 1.40 23.61 -19.74
C THR A 504 1.52 22.49 -18.71
N LEU A 505 2.40 22.66 -17.71
CA LEU A 505 2.52 21.73 -16.59
C LEU A 505 1.27 21.76 -15.70
N HIS A 506 0.79 22.96 -15.38
CA HIS A 506 -0.43 23.14 -14.62
C HIS A 506 -1.63 22.50 -15.32
N GLU A 507 -1.75 22.68 -16.63
CA GLU A 507 -2.87 22.11 -17.37
C GLU A 507 -2.78 20.59 -17.54
N PHE A 508 -1.56 20.05 -17.68
CA PHE A 508 -1.34 18.61 -17.60
C PHE A 508 -1.84 18.06 -16.25
N ALA A 509 -1.44 18.68 -15.14
CA ALA A 509 -1.83 18.28 -13.79
C ALA A 509 -3.34 18.45 -13.53
N LYS A 510 -3.95 19.50 -14.07
CA LYS A 510 -5.38 19.80 -13.92
C LYS A 510 -6.26 18.84 -14.72
N THR A 511 -5.90 18.57 -15.98
CA THR A 511 -6.70 17.71 -16.88
C THR A 511 -6.52 16.22 -16.61
N ARG A 512 -5.50 15.84 -15.83
CA ARG A 512 -5.17 14.45 -15.50
C ARG A 512 -5.15 13.53 -16.72
N SER A 513 -4.63 14.02 -17.85
CA SER A 513 -4.72 13.33 -19.15
C SER A 513 -4.16 11.89 -19.18
N TRP A 514 -3.30 11.52 -18.22
CA TRP A 514 -2.78 10.17 -18.04
C TRP A 514 -3.83 9.15 -17.55
N ASN A 515 -5.01 9.61 -17.11
CA ASN A 515 -6.14 8.77 -16.71
C ASN A 515 -7.13 8.51 -17.85
N SER A 516 -6.89 9.05 -19.05
CA SER A 516 -7.85 9.06 -20.16
C SER A 516 -8.30 7.67 -20.64
N GLU A 517 -7.48 6.64 -20.50
CA GLU A 517 -7.84 5.27 -20.89
C GLU A 517 -9.00 4.69 -20.07
N TYR A 518 -9.16 5.16 -18.83
CA TYR A 518 -10.21 4.68 -17.94
C TYR A 518 -11.57 5.31 -18.21
N ASN A 519 -11.60 6.43 -18.94
CA ASN A 519 -12.85 7.08 -19.35
C ASN A 519 -13.68 6.18 -20.28
N SER A 520 -13.10 5.10 -20.80
CA SER A 520 -13.77 4.13 -21.67
C SER A 520 -14.37 2.93 -20.94
N PHE A 521 -14.08 2.76 -19.64
CA PHE A 521 -14.55 1.62 -18.86
C PHE A 521 -16.04 1.76 -18.55
N VAL A 522 -16.76 0.64 -18.58
CA VAL A 522 -18.18 0.56 -18.27
C VAL A 522 -18.35 0.24 -16.79
N HIS A 523 -19.27 0.94 -16.14
CA HIS A 523 -19.68 0.63 -14.77
C HIS A 523 -20.58 -0.61 -14.78
N THR A 524 -20.15 -1.65 -14.05
CA THR A 524 -20.95 -2.84 -13.77
C THR A 524 -20.89 -3.13 -12.27
N HIS A 525 -21.56 -4.18 -11.81
CA HIS A 525 -21.54 -4.59 -10.41
C HIS A 525 -21.02 -6.01 -10.27
N ASP A 526 -20.26 -6.24 -9.20
CA ASP A 526 -19.90 -7.57 -8.72
C ASP A 526 -20.71 -7.91 -7.46
N ASP A 527 -21.08 -9.18 -7.30
CA ASP A 527 -21.95 -9.64 -6.23
C ASP A 527 -21.12 -10.28 -5.12
N VAL A 528 -21.14 -9.67 -3.93
CA VAL A 528 -20.50 -10.20 -2.72
C VAL A 528 -21.57 -10.68 -1.74
N ARG A 529 -21.55 -11.95 -1.35
CA ARG A 529 -22.59 -12.53 -0.49
C ARG A 529 -22.17 -12.55 0.98
N ILE A 530 -22.99 -11.98 1.84
CA ILE A 530 -22.78 -11.94 3.30
C ILE A 530 -24.01 -12.49 3.99
N GLY A 531 -23.92 -13.74 4.45
CA GLY A 531 -25.06 -14.50 4.95
C GLY A 531 -26.21 -14.53 3.94
N ASP A 532 -27.33 -13.97 4.34
CA ASP A 532 -28.55 -13.92 3.54
C ASP A 532 -28.63 -12.73 2.57
N TYR A 533 -27.68 -11.79 2.65
CA TYR A 533 -27.68 -10.57 1.83
C TYR A 533 -26.65 -10.65 0.70
N VAL A 534 -26.96 -9.98 -0.41
CA VAL A 534 -26.04 -9.78 -1.54
C VAL A 534 -25.71 -8.31 -1.68
N TYR A 535 -24.43 -7.99 -1.60
CA TYR A 535 -23.89 -6.66 -1.88
C TYR A 535 -23.53 -6.55 -3.36
N GLU A 536 -24.11 -5.59 -4.07
CA GLU A 536 -23.74 -5.25 -5.44
C GLU A 536 -22.73 -4.10 -5.40
N ILE A 537 -21.48 -4.40 -5.75
CA ILE A 537 -20.34 -3.50 -5.61
C ILE A 537 -19.92 -3.00 -6.99
N PRO A 538 -19.79 -1.68 -7.21
CA PRO A 538 -19.47 -1.17 -8.53
C PRO A 538 -18.01 -1.52 -8.88
N ILE A 539 -17.84 -2.03 -10.09
CA ILE A 539 -16.56 -2.37 -10.71
C ILE A 539 -16.43 -1.68 -12.07
N LEU A 540 -15.18 -1.42 -12.47
CA LEU A 540 -14.85 -0.95 -13.81
C LEU A 540 -14.57 -2.16 -14.71
N ALA A 541 -15.43 -2.38 -15.71
CA ALA A 541 -15.23 -3.40 -16.73
C ALA A 541 -14.75 -2.75 -18.03
N GLU A 542 -13.84 -3.42 -18.75
CA GLU A 542 -13.57 -3.04 -20.14
C GLU A 542 -14.88 -3.19 -20.95
N PRO A 543 -15.21 -2.26 -21.86
CA PRO A 543 -16.35 -2.44 -22.74
C PRO A 543 -16.16 -3.73 -23.52
N GLU A 544 -17.14 -4.63 -23.50
CA GLU A 544 -17.09 -5.87 -24.28
C GLU A 544 -16.70 -5.52 -25.71
N ALA A 545 -15.58 -6.09 -26.19
CA ALA A 545 -15.18 -5.94 -27.58
C ALA A 545 -16.38 -6.38 -28.42
N SER A 546 -16.98 -5.41 -29.15
CA SER A 546 -18.07 -5.70 -30.07
C SER A 546 -17.69 -6.94 -30.89
N PRO A 547 -18.55 -7.97 -30.99
CA PRO A 547 -18.16 -9.19 -31.67
C PRO A 547 -17.83 -8.83 -33.11
N HIS A 548 -16.54 -8.79 -33.41
CA HIS A 548 -16.07 -8.66 -34.78
C HIS A 548 -16.62 -9.88 -35.50
N ARG A 549 -17.51 -9.61 -36.47
CA ARG A 549 -17.89 -10.58 -37.48
C ARG A 549 -16.62 -11.09 -38.15
N GLY A 550 -16.32 -12.37 -37.92
CA GLY A 550 -15.46 -13.18 -38.79
C GLY A 550 -14.07 -13.47 -38.23
N GLY A 551 -13.82 -14.76 -37.99
CA GLY A 551 -12.48 -15.32 -37.85
C GLY A 551 -12.33 -16.18 -36.62
N GLU A 552 -12.68 -17.47 -36.72
CA GLU A 552 -12.37 -18.50 -35.74
C GLU A 552 -10.87 -18.48 -35.38
N GLN A 553 -10.56 -18.24 -34.10
CA GLN A 553 -9.42 -18.85 -33.43
C GLN A 553 -9.79 -19.07 -31.96
N GLN A 554 -10.02 -20.35 -31.64
CA GLN A 554 -10.34 -20.83 -30.30
C GLN A 554 -9.15 -20.62 -29.36
N ILE A 555 -9.37 -19.90 -28.26
CA ILE A 555 -8.59 -19.98 -27.02
C ILE A 555 -9.49 -20.64 -25.97
N PRO A 556 -9.03 -21.62 -25.17
CA PRO A 556 -9.92 -22.45 -24.36
C PRO A 556 -10.45 -21.68 -23.15
N ALA A 557 -11.78 -21.68 -23.00
CA ALA A 557 -12.47 -21.21 -21.82
C ALA A 557 -12.14 -22.07 -20.59
N ILE A 558 -11.52 -21.47 -19.57
CA ILE A 558 -11.46 -22.04 -18.23
C ILE A 558 -12.82 -21.79 -17.59
N ALA A 559 -13.65 -22.83 -17.61
CA ALA A 559 -14.99 -22.80 -17.05
C ALA A 559 -14.95 -22.85 -15.51
N CYS A 560 -15.29 -21.75 -14.85
CA CYS A 560 -15.86 -21.79 -13.51
C CYS A 560 -17.26 -22.41 -13.60
N ARG A 561 -17.35 -23.73 -13.42
CA ARG A 561 -18.64 -24.41 -13.19
C ARG A 561 -18.92 -24.44 -11.70
N ASN A 562 -19.77 -23.52 -11.26
CA ASN A 562 -20.67 -23.76 -10.14
C ASN A 562 -21.49 -25.02 -10.42
N ARG A 563 -21.50 -25.96 -9.48
CA ARG A 563 -22.54 -26.98 -9.40
C ARG A 563 -23.15 -26.95 -8.01
N GLN A 564 -24.41 -26.50 -8.01
CA GLN A 564 -25.41 -26.87 -7.02
C GLN A 564 -25.60 -28.40 -7.04
N ALA A 565 -25.54 -29.00 -5.86
CA ALA A 565 -26.45 -30.03 -5.37
C ALA A 565 -26.34 -30.05 -3.85
#